data_AF-A0A6G4IQZ5-F1
#
_entry.id   AF-A0A6G4IQZ5-F1
#
_cell.length_a   1.000
_cell.length_b   1.000
_cell.length_c   1.000
_cell.angle_alpha   90.00
_cell.angle_beta   90.00
_cell.angle_gamma   90.00
#
_symmetry.space_group_name_H-M   'P 1'
#
loop_
_entity.id
_entity.type
_entity.pdbx_description
1 polymer ?
#
loop_
_entity_poly.entity_id
_entity_poly.type
_entity_poly.pdbx_seq_one_letter_code
_entity_poly.pdbx_strand_id
1 'polypeptide(L)'
;MVVDNFSKDDNLIELQTTSQYNPVIDTNISFYESDRGTGVLNFAVTKNNKPLSISKHNAMTSIVLKTDNFDDEHGAYISDELTIVDAINGRMQYVIPNEFLKYTGRVHAQAYFTQNGSNNVIVERQFSFNIENDLISNFDGKTKLVYIKSIQDLTESVKEEVEDLKKSLSDTKSLVTEIDSRINQGIQRLEIKQNEAVQMITTIQDKAVQYINSEFQKIVDKEQAIFERVNEVEQQINGADLVKGNSTTNWQKSKLTDDYGKAIESSEQSIDSVLSTVNTSRIIHITSATDAPSFKDIGTVDTPKEDGVDDGSDIPVAPNTLGKSGVLVVYVVDDSTARATWYPDDSNDEYTKYKISGTWYPFYKKNDGDLTKQFVEETSNNALNQAKQYVDDKFRTTSWQQHKLTEPNGQSIQVNLNNAQGDLGYLTAGNYYATRVPDLPSGVESYEGYLSVFVKDDTNKLFNFTPYNSKKIYTRSITNGRLEQQWTVPNEHKSTVLFDGGANGVGTTINLTEPYTNYSILLVSGTYPGGVIEGFGLTALPNAIQLSKANVVDSDGNGGGIYECLLSKTSSTTLRIDNDVYFDLGKTSGSGANANKVTITKIMGWK
;
A
#
# COMPACT_ATOMS: atom_id res chain seq x y z
N MET A 1 -53.98 -63.41 -7.41
CA MET A 1 -54.74 -62.86 -6.29
C MET A 1 -55.56 -64.01 -5.75
N VAL A 2 -55.34 -64.38 -4.49
CA VAL A 2 -55.98 -65.53 -3.86
C VAL A 2 -57.49 -65.28 -3.84
N VAL A 3 -58.26 -66.18 -4.43
CA VAL A 3 -59.73 -66.20 -4.28
C VAL A 3 -59.97 -66.44 -2.80
N ASP A 4 -60.46 -65.43 -2.08
CA ASP A 4 -60.80 -65.58 -0.69
C ASP A 4 -62.00 -66.54 -0.61
N ASN A 5 -61.80 -67.73 -0.04
CA ASN A 5 -62.77 -68.85 0.03
C ASN A 5 -64.11 -68.49 0.68
N PHE A 6 -64.23 -67.26 1.20
CA PHE A 6 -65.40 -66.71 1.87
C PHE A 6 -66.29 -65.83 0.96
N SER A 7 -65.94 -65.68 -0.33
CA SER A 7 -66.72 -64.90 -1.30
C SER A 7 -67.84 -65.72 -1.96
N LYS A 8 -68.96 -65.07 -2.32
CA LYS A 8 -70.06 -65.66 -3.10
C LYS A 8 -69.73 -65.61 -4.60
N ASP A 9 -68.73 -66.38 -5.01
CA ASP A 9 -68.18 -66.38 -6.37
C ASP A 9 -68.69 -67.54 -7.26
N ASP A 10 -69.78 -68.19 -6.85
CA ASP A 10 -70.41 -69.33 -7.51
C ASP A 10 -71.28 -68.96 -8.73
N ASN A 11 -71.66 -67.69 -8.86
CA ASN A 11 -72.42 -67.20 -10.01
C ASN A 11 -71.53 -67.00 -11.25
N LEU A 12 -72.14 -67.04 -12.45
CA LEU A 12 -71.50 -66.67 -13.70
C LEU A 12 -72.52 -66.13 -14.70
N ILE A 13 -72.32 -64.90 -15.17
CA ILE A 13 -73.18 -64.23 -16.15
C ILE A 13 -72.47 -64.22 -17.50
N GLU A 14 -73.05 -64.88 -18.49
CA GLU A 14 -72.53 -64.86 -19.85
C GLU A 14 -72.95 -63.58 -20.59
N LEU A 15 -71.96 -62.91 -21.19
CA LEU A 15 -72.11 -61.70 -21.99
C LEU A 15 -71.71 -62.02 -23.44
N GLN A 16 -72.69 -62.03 -24.34
CA GLN A 16 -72.48 -62.33 -25.76
C GLN A 16 -72.34 -61.03 -26.56
N THR A 17 -71.12 -60.75 -27.04
CA THR A 17 -70.84 -59.62 -27.92
C THR A 17 -71.43 -59.89 -29.31
N THR A 18 -72.63 -59.37 -29.57
CA THR A 18 -73.36 -59.53 -30.85
C THR A 18 -74.20 -58.30 -31.16
N SER A 19 -74.51 -58.07 -32.44
CA SER A 19 -75.44 -57.03 -32.89
C SER A 19 -76.90 -57.49 -32.92
N GLN A 20 -77.16 -58.76 -32.63
CA GLN A 20 -78.52 -59.30 -32.54
C GLN A 20 -79.18 -58.89 -31.22
N TYR A 21 -80.50 -58.66 -31.24
CA TYR A 21 -81.24 -58.27 -30.06
C TYR A 21 -81.19 -59.37 -28.99
N ASN A 22 -80.64 -59.02 -27.82
CA ASN A 22 -80.62 -59.87 -26.63
C ASN A 22 -81.50 -59.22 -25.55
N PRO A 23 -82.58 -59.88 -25.09
CA PRO A 23 -83.42 -59.32 -24.03
C PRO A 23 -82.64 -59.19 -22.71
N VAL A 24 -83.09 -58.29 -21.82
CA VAL A 24 -82.56 -58.14 -20.46
C VAL A 24 -82.72 -59.45 -19.70
N ILE A 25 -81.68 -59.86 -18.97
CA ILE A 25 -81.66 -61.13 -18.23
C ILE A 25 -81.90 -60.86 -16.76
N ASP A 26 -82.93 -61.48 -16.20
CA ASP A 26 -83.03 -61.62 -14.75
C ASP A 26 -82.12 -62.76 -14.31
N THR A 27 -81.03 -62.45 -13.63
CA THR A 27 -79.98 -63.44 -13.30
C THR A 27 -80.40 -64.37 -12.17
N ASN A 28 -81.46 -64.04 -11.43
CA ASN A 28 -81.87 -64.71 -10.19
C ASN A 28 -80.72 -64.77 -9.14
N ILE A 29 -79.79 -63.81 -9.21
CA ILE A 29 -78.74 -63.62 -8.20
C ILE A 29 -79.29 -62.66 -7.13
N SER A 30 -79.15 -63.04 -5.86
CA SER A 30 -79.49 -62.19 -4.71
C SER A 30 -78.29 -62.08 -3.77
N PHE A 31 -77.86 -60.85 -3.49
CA PHE A 31 -76.94 -60.53 -2.39
C PHE A 31 -77.70 -59.97 -1.21
N TYR A 32 -77.06 -59.85 -0.04
CA TYR A 32 -77.70 -59.32 1.16
C TYR A 32 -77.06 -58.01 1.63
N GLU A 33 -77.85 -57.14 2.26
CA GLU A 33 -77.39 -55.83 2.75
C GLU A 33 -76.18 -55.92 3.69
N SER A 34 -76.06 -56.99 4.49
CA SER A 34 -74.94 -57.20 5.39
C SER A 34 -73.70 -57.84 4.75
N ASP A 35 -73.74 -58.24 3.47
CA ASP A 35 -72.55 -58.75 2.78
C ASP A 35 -71.47 -57.64 2.74
N ARG A 36 -70.22 -57.97 3.07
CA ARG A 36 -69.09 -57.02 3.06
C ARG A 36 -67.91 -57.64 2.34
N GLY A 37 -67.56 -57.09 1.18
CA GLY A 37 -66.43 -57.55 0.36
C GLY A 37 -66.60 -58.95 -0.27
N THR A 38 -67.76 -59.60 -0.12
CA THR A 38 -68.00 -61.00 -0.55
C THR A 38 -69.09 -61.15 -1.62
N GLY A 39 -69.85 -60.09 -1.93
CA GLY A 39 -70.83 -60.10 -3.03
C GLY A 39 -70.14 -59.88 -4.37
N VAL A 40 -69.87 -60.94 -5.13
CA VAL A 40 -69.10 -60.89 -6.37
C VAL A 40 -69.96 -61.29 -7.55
N LEU A 41 -69.97 -60.48 -8.61
CA LEU A 41 -70.56 -60.83 -9.92
C LEU A 41 -69.45 -61.30 -10.85
N ASN A 42 -69.53 -62.54 -11.33
CA ASN A 42 -68.58 -63.05 -12.32
C ASN A 42 -69.16 -63.02 -13.73
N PHE A 43 -68.32 -62.70 -14.71
CA PHE A 43 -68.70 -62.56 -16.11
C PHE A 43 -67.83 -63.43 -17.00
N ALA A 44 -68.42 -64.01 -18.03
CA ALA A 44 -67.72 -64.61 -19.16
C ALA A 44 -68.16 -63.92 -20.46
N VAL A 45 -67.25 -63.24 -21.14
CA VAL A 45 -67.53 -62.59 -22.42
C VAL A 45 -67.16 -63.50 -23.59
N THR A 46 -68.06 -63.58 -24.57
CA THR A 46 -67.90 -64.40 -25.77
C THR A 46 -68.34 -63.66 -27.02
N LYS A 47 -67.70 -63.96 -28.16
CA LYS A 47 -68.06 -63.45 -29.48
C LYS A 47 -68.13 -64.62 -30.46
N ASN A 48 -69.22 -64.74 -31.22
CA ASN A 48 -69.48 -65.88 -32.10
C ASN A 48 -69.36 -67.24 -31.37
N ASN A 49 -69.91 -67.35 -30.16
CA ASN A 49 -69.88 -68.53 -29.29
C ASN A 49 -68.46 -69.02 -28.90
N LYS A 50 -67.44 -68.14 -28.96
CA LYS A 50 -66.09 -68.40 -28.44
C LYS A 50 -65.69 -67.35 -27.40
N PRO A 51 -64.86 -67.69 -26.40
CA PRO A 51 -64.34 -66.70 -25.45
C PRO A 51 -63.69 -65.51 -26.15
N LEU A 52 -64.06 -64.30 -25.73
CA LEU A 52 -63.46 -63.07 -26.24
C LEU A 52 -62.30 -62.69 -25.31
N SER A 53 -61.08 -62.75 -25.81
CA SER A 53 -59.91 -62.38 -25.01
C SER A 53 -59.89 -60.87 -24.75
N ILE A 54 -59.89 -60.49 -23.47
CA ILE A 54 -59.93 -59.11 -23.00
C ILE A 54 -58.86 -58.89 -21.93
N SER A 55 -58.03 -57.87 -22.09
CA SER A 55 -56.94 -57.56 -21.17
C SER A 55 -56.84 -56.06 -20.98
N LYS A 56 -56.24 -55.61 -19.87
CA LYS A 56 -55.98 -54.18 -19.63
C LYS A 56 -55.14 -53.52 -20.73
N HIS A 57 -54.46 -54.29 -21.58
CA HIS A 57 -53.74 -53.75 -22.73
C HIS A 57 -54.62 -53.41 -23.93
N ASN A 58 -55.70 -54.15 -24.17
CA ASN A 58 -56.50 -54.03 -25.39
C ASN A 58 -57.89 -53.39 -25.19
N ALA A 59 -58.42 -53.40 -23.97
CA ALA A 59 -59.67 -52.72 -23.65
C ALA A 59 -59.78 -52.36 -22.16
N MET A 60 -60.48 -51.26 -21.89
CA MET A 60 -60.94 -50.87 -20.57
C MET A 60 -62.37 -51.38 -20.36
N THR A 61 -62.59 -52.08 -19.25
CA THR A 61 -63.84 -52.77 -18.95
C THR A 61 -64.52 -52.12 -17.76
N SER A 62 -65.76 -51.69 -17.94
CA SER A 62 -66.53 -51.01 -16.90
C SER A 62 -67.92 -51.60 -16.78
N ILE A 63 -68.55 -51.39 -15.63
CA ILE A 63 -69.91 -51.80 -15.34
C ILE A 63 -70.66 -50.64 -14.69
N VAL A 64 -71.89 -50.45 -15.13
CA VAL A 64 -72.84 -49.53 -14.50
C VAL A 64 -73.86 -50.34 -13.72
N LEU A 65 -74.15 -49.93 -12.50
CA LEU A 65 -75.21 -50.49 -11.66
C LEU A 65 -76.17 -49.36 -11.27
N LYS A 66 -77.47 -49.65 -11.35
CA LYS A 66 -78.54 -48.72 -11.02
C LYS A 66 -79.67 -49.45 -10.31
N THR A 67 -80.08 -48.98 -9.13
CA THR A 67 -81.27 -49.51 -8.45
C THR A 67 -82.55 -49.09 -9.19
N ASP A 68 -83.57 -49.94 -9.16
CA ASP A 68 -84.83 -49.71 -9.87
C ASP A 68 -85.57 -48.44 -9.38
N ASN A 69 -85.37 -48.10 -8.10
CA ASN A 69 -85.93 -46.92 -7.43
C ASN A 69 -85.02 -45.67 -7.46
N PHE A 70 -83.98 -45.63 -8.31
CA PHE A 70 -83.05 -44.50 -8.32
C PHE A 70 -83.72 -43.19 -8.76
N ASP A 71 -83.79 -42.22 -7.83
CA ASP A 71 -84.20 -40.83 -8.01
C ASP A 71 -83.27 -39.89 -7.19
N ASP A 72 -83.59 -38.58 -7.11
CA ASP A 72 -82.74 -37.59 -6.44
C ASP A 72 -82.64 -37.78 -4.91
N GLU A 73 -83.53 -38.57 -4.31
CA GLU A 73 -83.62 -38.78 -2.85
C GLU A 73 -83.39 -40.25 -2.43
N HIS A 74 -83.57 -41.21 -3.33
CA HIS A 74 -83.53 -42.65 -3.04
C HIS A 74 -82.76 -43.47 -4.10
N GLY A 75 -82.24 -44.62 -3.67
CA GLY A 75 -81.54 -45.56 -4.55
C GLY A 75 -80.08 -45.19 -4.81
N ALA A 76 -79.42 -45.91 -5.72
CA ALA A 76 -78.03 -45.69 -6.07
C ALA A 76 -77.73 -45.93 -7.55
N TYR A 77 -76.79 -45.15 -8.08
CA TYR A 77 -76.21 -45.30 -9.41
C TYR A 77 -74.69 -45.21 -9.30
N ILE A 78 -73.98 -46.22 -9.79
CA ILE A 78 -72.51 -46.24 -9.83
C ILE A 78 -72.00 -46.73 -11.18
N SER A 79 -70.79 -46.30 -11.53
CA SER A 79 -70.05 -46.75 -12.70
C SER A 79 -68.63 -47.06 -12.27
N ASP A 80 -68.23 -48.33 -12.35
CA ASP A 80 -66.96 -48.83 -11.84
C ASP A 80 -66.21 -49.67 -12.87
N GLU A 81 -64.94 -49.99 -12.58
CA GLU A 81 -64.11 -50.88 -13.41
C GLU A 81 -64.38 -52.36 -13.09
N LEU A 82 -64.50 -53.18 -14.12
CA LEU A 82 -64.49 -54.65 -13.99
C LEU A 82 -63.06 -55.16 -13.82
N THR A 83 -62.85 -56.07 -12.88
CA THR A 83 -61.54 -56.70 -12.68
C THR A 83 -61.39 -57.91 -13.61
N ILE A 84 -60.44 -57.86 -14.53
CA ILE A 84 -60.11 -58.98 -15.42
C ILE A 84 -59.36 -60.04 -14.63
N VAL A 85 -59.90 -61.27 -14.57
CA VAL A 85 -59.32 -62.39 -13.82
C VAL A 85 -58.70 -63.46 -14.72
N ASP A 86 -59.26 -63.68 -15.90
CA ASP A 86 -58.64 -64.52 -16.94
C ASP A 86 -58.84 -63.84 -18.30
N ALA A 87 -57.78 -63.17 -18.73
CA ALA A 87 -57.80 -62.37 -19.95
C ALA A 87 -57.96 -63.22 -21.24
N ILE A 88 -57.49 -64.47 -21.24
CA ILE A 88 -57.52 -65.32 -22.44
C ILE A 88 -58.94 -65.88 -22.64
N ASN A 89 -59.57 -66.30 -21.54
CA ASN A 89 -60.91 -66.88 -21.56
C ASN A 89 -62.04 -65.86 -21.35
N GLY A 90 -61.72 -64.56 -21.35
CA GLY A 90 -62.72 -63.50 -21.26
C GLY A 90 -63.45 -63.47 -19.90
N ARG A 91 -62.78 -63.82 -18.80
CA ARG A 91 -63.37 -63.84 -17.45
C ARG A 91 -63.07 -62.57 -16.70
N MET A 92 -64.10 -61.97 -16.14
CA MET A 92 -64.04 -60.76 -15.32
C MET A 92 -64.87 -60.96 -14.06
N GLN A 93 -64.57 -60.18 -13.02
CA GLN A 93 -65.33 -60.15 -11.79
C GLN A 93 -65.57 -58.70 -11.35
N TYR A 94 -66.64 -58.50 -10.60
CA TYR A 94 -66.93 -57.26 -9.92
C TYR A 94 -67.36 -57.53 -8.49
N VAL A 95 -66.64 -56.97 -7.53
CA VAL A 95 -67.02 -57.02 -6.12
C VAL A 95 -67.92 -55.81 -5.85
N ILE A 96 -69.15 -56.04 -5.44
CA ILE A 96 -70.11 -54.96 -5.19
C ILE A 96 -69.64 -54.16 -3.95
N PRO A 97 -69.52 -52.83 -4.04
CA PRO A 97 -69.10 -52.00 -2.92
C PRO A 97 -70.05 -52.10 -1.73
N ASN A 98 -69.49 -52.16 -0.52
CA ASN A 98 -70.25 -52.24 0.74
C ASN A 98 -71.26 -51.11 0.90
N GLU A 99 -70.96 -49.93 0.37
CA GLU A 99 -71.85 -48.77 0.41
C GLU A 99 -73.03 -48.91 -0.56
N PHE A 100 -72.86 -49.61 -1.69
CA PHE A 100 -73.94 -49.87 -2.64
C PHE A 100 -74.90 -50.97 -2.14
N LEU A 101 -74.37 -51.96 -1.40
CA LEU A 101 -75.18 -53.03 -0.79
C LEU A 101 -76.21 -52.52 0.23
N LYS A 102 -76.12 -51.27 0.69
CA LYS A 102 -77.12 -50.64 1.57
C LYS A 102 -78.46 -50.36 0.88
N TYR A 103 -78.49 -50.33 -0.46
CA TYR A 103 -79.70 -50.01 -1.22
C TYR A 103 -80.37 -51.30 -1.66
N THR A 104 -81.29 -51.82 -0.83
CA THR A 104 -82.01 -53.07 -1.10
C THR A 104 -83.09 -52.90 -2.17
N GLY A 105 -83.36 -53.97 -2.91
CA GLY A 105 -84.27 -54.01 -4.05
C GLY A 105 -83.61 -54.54 -5.33
N ARG A 106 -84.30 -54.36 -6.45
CA ARG A 106 -83.82 -54.80 -7.77
C ARG A 106 -82.78 -53.83 -8.31
N VAL A 107 -81.70 -54.35 -8.86
CA VAL A 107 -80.59 -53.61 -9.48
C VAL A 107 -80.48 -54.01 -10.94
N HIS A 108 -80.43 -53.02 -11.83
CA HIS A 108 -80.11 -53.19 -13.24
C HIS A 108 -78.64 -52.86 -13.47
N ALA A 109 -77.97 -53.70 -14.25
CA ALA A 109 -76.56 -53.57 -14.53
C ALA A 109 -76.23 -53.80 -16.01
N GLN A 110 -75.17 -53.14 -16.48
CA GLN A 110 -74.70 -53.25 -17.85
C GLN A 110 -73.20 -53.08 -17.93
N ALA A 111 -72.52 -53.96 -18.67
CA ALA A 111 -71.09 -53.88 -18.90
C ALA A 111 -70.76 -53.17 -20.22
N TYR A 112 -69.65 -52.43 -20.22
CA TYR A 112 -69.13 -51.66 -21.35
C TYR A 112 -67.64 -51.94 -21.52
N PHE A 113 -67.22 -52.22 -22.75
CA PHE A 113 -65.81 -52.44 -23.09
C PHE A 113 -65.35 -51.40 -24.12
N THR A 114 -64.40 -50.56 -23.72
CA THR A 114 -63.81 -49.53 -24.58
C THR A 114 -62.46 -50.01 -25.08
N GLN A 115 -62.25 -50.08 -26.39
CA GLN A 115 -60.99 -50.56 -26.95
C GLN A 115 -59.88 -49.52 -26.71
N ASN A 116 -58.75 -49.94 -26.14
CA ASN A 116 -57.64 -49.03 -25.89
C ASN A 116 -56.98 -48.59 -27.21
N GLY A 117 -56.72 -47.29 -27.37
CA GLY A 117 -56.12 -46.71 -28.58
C GLY A 117 -57.09 -46.42 -29.74
N SER A 118 -58.39 -46.71 -29.56
CA SER A 118 -59.48 -46.23 -30.41
C SER A 118 -60.62 -45.70 -29.53
N ASN A 119 -61.60 -45.00 -30.09
CA ASN A 119 -62.80 -44.58 -29.35
C ASN A 119 -63.97 -45.57 -29.52
N ASN A 120 -63.67 -46.83 -29.86
CA ASN A 120 -64.70 -47.83 -30.10
C ASN A 120 -65.18 -48.41 -28.77
N VAL A 121 -66.49 -48.35 -28.52
CA VAL A 121 -67.15 -48.90 -27.33
C VAL A 121 -68.08 -50.04 -27.73
N ILE A 122 -67.96 -51.17 -27.03
CA ILE A 122 -68.87 -52.30 -27.08
C ILE A 122 -69.75 -52.23 -25.84
N VAL A 123 -71.06 -52.27 -26.04
CA VAL A 123 -72.05 -52.33 -24.97
C VAL A 123 -72.60 -53.74 -24.91
N GLU A 124 -72.48 -54.39 -23.76
CA GLU A 124 -73.03 -55.72 -23.56
C GLU A 124 -74.50 -55.66 -23.13
N ARG A 125 -75.18 -56.81 -23.17
CA ARG A 125 -76.60 -56.89 -22.78
C ARG A 125 -76.81 -56.45 -21.31
N GLN A 126 -77.95 -55.83 -21.03
CA GLN A 126 -78.37 -55.52 -19.67
C GLN A 126 -78.79 -56.79 -18.92
N PHE A 127 -78.57 -56.81 -17.62
CA PHE A 127 -79.06 -57.85 -16.73
C PHE A 127 -79.49 -57.24 -15.39
N SER A 128 -80.30 -57.96 -14.62
CA SER A 128 -80.72 -57.53 -13.30
C SER A 128 -80.45 -58.59 -12.25
N PHE A 129 -80.16 -58.16 -11.03
CA PHE A 129 -80.02 -58.98 -9.83
C PHE A 129 -80.69 -58.27 -8.65
N ASN A 130 -80.83 -58.92 -7.49
CA ASN A 130 -81.45 -58.34 -6.31
C ASN A 130 -80.45 -58.14 -5.16
N ILE A 131 -80.71 -57.14 -4.33
CA ILE A 131 -80.10 -56.99 -3.02
C ILE A 131 -81.21 -57.10 -2.00
N GLU A 132 -81.18 -58.14 -1.16
CA GLU A 132 -82.23 -58.45 -0.20
C GLU A 132 -81.84 -58.02 1.22
N ASN A 133 -82.85 -57.77 2.05
CA ASN A 133 -82.64 -57.65 3.49
C ASN A 133 -82.38 -59.04 4.05
N ASP A 134 -81.36 -59.19 4.91
CA ASP A 134 -81.14 -60.43 5.68
C ASP A 134 -81.83 -60.36 7.05
N LEU A 135 -81.88 -61.47 7.79
CA LEU A 135 -82.55 -61.53 9.10
C LEU A 135 -81.95 -60.58 10.16
N ILE A 136 -80.70 -60.15 9.99
CA ILE A 136 -80.04 -59.17 10.87
C ILE A 136 -80.46 -57.74 10.46
N SER A 137 -80.71 -57.48 9.17
CA SER A 137 -81.17 -56.18 8.68
C SER A 137 -82.69 -55.99 8.68
N ASN A 138 -83.49 -57.08 8.70
CA ASN A 138 -84.95 -57.05 8.59
C ASN A 138 -85.70 -56.91 9.94
N PHE A 139 -85.16 -56.14 10.89
CA PHE A 139 -85.82 -55.78 12.17
C PHE A 139 -85.73 -54.26 12.41
N ASP A 140 -86.88 -53.61 12.61
CA ASP A 140 -86.96 -52.16 12.89
C ASP A 140 -86.15 -51.78 14.14
N GLY A 141 -85.12 -50.96 13.92
CA GLY A 141 -84.01 -50.82 14.84
C GLY A 141 -83.16 -49.59 14.57
N LYS A 142 -83.79 -48.43 14.34
CA LYS A 142 -83.15 -47.11 14.11
C LYS A 142 -82.24 -46.61 15.26
N THR A 143 -81.96 -47.44 16.27
CA THR A 143 -81.00 -47.15 17.36
C THR A 143 -80.12 -48.36 17.76
N LYS A 144 -80.35 -49.57 17.22
CA LYS A 144 -79.58 -50.78 17.62
C LYS A 144 -78.45 -51.19 16.66
N LEU A 145 -78.55 -50.88 15.36
CA LEU A 145 -77.50 -51.18 14.37
C LEU A 145 -76.38 -50.12 14.29
N VAL A 146 -76.68 -48.87 14.65
CA VAL A 146 -75.65 -47.83 14.80
C VAL A 146 -74.64 -48.23 15.89
N TYR A 147 -75.07 -48.90 16.96
CA TYR A 147 -74.21 -49.26 18.11
C TYR A 147 -73.19 -50.37 17.80
N ILE A 148 -73.54 -51.39 16.99
CA ILE A 148 -72.61 -52.49 16.68
C ILE A 148 -71.63 -52.07 15.57
N LYS A 149 -72.09 -51.35 14.55
CA LYS A 149 -71.23 -50.82 13.49
C LYS A 149 -70.26 -49.75 14.02
N SER A 150 -70.73 -48.82 14.84
CA SER A 150 -69.84 -47.81 15.46
C SER A 150 -68.83 -48.42 16.44
N ILE A 151 -69.15 -49.50 17.16
CA ILE A 151 -68.17 -50.19 18.02
C ILE A 151 -67.11 -50.93 17.21
N GLN A 152 -67.45 -51.56 16.08
CA GLN A 152 -66.45 -52.20 15.22
C GLN A 152 -65.56 -51.16 14.53
N ASP A 153 -66.14 -50.11 13.94
CA ASP A 153 -65.37 -49.02 13.33
C ASP A 153 -64.49 -48.31 14.39
N LEU A 154 -65.01 -48.12 15.62
CA LEU A 154 -64.22 -47.62 16.76
C LEU A 154 -63.12 -48.60 17.16
N THR A 155 -63.36 -49.91 17.13
CA THR A 155 -62.33 -50.91 17.49
C THR A 155 -61.22 -50.93 16.46
N GLU A 156 -61.55 -50.81 15.18
CA GLU A 156 -60.57 -50.77 14.09
C GLU A 156 -59.78 -49.45 14.10
N SER A 157 -60.46 -48.31 14.31
CA SER A 157 -59.82 -47.01 14.50
C SER A 157 -58.92 -46.96 15.74
N VAL A 158 -59.36 -47.51 16.88
CA VAL A 158 -58.52 -47.61 18.09
C VAL A 158 -57.32 -48.52 17.86
N LYS A 159 -57.47 -49.58 17.06
CA LYS A 159 -56.34 -50.46 16.72
C LYS A 159 -55.32 -49.75 15.85
N GLU A 160 -55.76 -49.00 14.84
CA GLU A 160 -54.89 -48.14 14.02
C GLU A 160 -54.19 -47.09 14.89
N GLU A 161 -54.93 -46.36 15.74
CA GLU A 161 -54.36 -45.37 16.66
C GLU A 161 -53.35 -46.00 17.63
N VAL A 162 -53.59 -47.20 18.15
CA VAL A 162 -52.65 -47.90 19.04
C VAL A 162 -51.39 -48.33 18.29
N GLU A 163 -51.48 -48.77 17.04
CA GLU A 163 -50.31 -49.09 16.23
C GLU A 163 -49.49 -47.84 15.87
N ASP A 164 -50.14 -46.73 15.53
CA ASP A 164 -49.48 -45.43 15.32
C ASP A 164 -48.82 -44.90 16.61
N LEU A 165 -49.46 -45.11 17.76
CA LEU A 165 -48.92 -44.74 19.05
C LEU A 165 -47.75 -45.63 19.46
N LYS A 166 -47.80 -46.95 19.18
CA LYS A 166 -46.64 -47.86 19.33
C LYS A 166 -45.48 -47.43 18.45
N LYS A 167 -45.75 -47.06 17.20
CA LYS A 167 -44.73 -46.55 16.27
C LYS A 167 -44.11 -45.25 16.78
N SER A 168 -44.94 -44.28 17.17
CA SER A 168 -44.46 -43.01 17.75
C SER A 168 -43.66 -43.21 19.05
N LEU A 169 -44.05 -44.17 19.90
CA LEU A 169 -43.32 -44.52 21.12
C LEU A 169 -41.98 -45.19 20.81
N SER A 170 -41.93 -46.03 19.78
CA SER A 170 -40.69 -46.63 19.26
C SER A 170 -39.75 -45.56 18.70
N ASP A 171 -40.28 -44.64 17.89
CA ASP A 171 -39.52 -43.52 17.33
C ASP A 171 -38.99 -42.60 18.44
N THR A 172 -39.77 -42.38 19.50
CA THR A 172 -39.33 -41.64 20.70
C THR A 172 -38.14 -42.33 21.40
N LYS A 173 -38.16 -43.66 21.52
CA LYS A 173 -37.02 -44.42 22.08
C LYS A 173 -35.77 -44.33 21.20
N SER A 174 -35.94 -44.30 19.88
CA SER A 174 -34.85 -44.06 18.93
C SER A 174 -34.30 -42.65 19.06
N LEU A 175 -35.16 -41.63 19.21
CA LEU A 175 -34.77 -40.24 19.41
C LEU A 175 -33.91 -40.05 20.67
N VAL A 176 -34.26 -40.69 21.79
CA VAL A 176 -33.45 -40.65 23.02
C VAL A 176 -32.06 -41.26 22.79
N THR A 177 -31.97 -42.36 22.02
CA THR A 177 -30.69 -42.99 21.68
C THR A 177 -29.86 -42.10 20.76
N GLU A 178 -30.49 -41.40 19.82
CA GLU A 178 -29.81 -40.44 18.95
C GLU A 178 -29.31 -39.21 19.72
N ILE A 179 -30.10 -38.70 20.67
CA ILE A 179 -29.70 -37.61 21.56
C ILE A 179 -28.46 -38.02 22.38
N ASP A 180 -28.46 -39.20 22.98
CA ASP A 180 -27.33 -39.71 23.75
C ASP A 180 -26.08 -39.87 22.87
N SER A 181 -26.24 -40.39 21.65
CA SER A 181 -25.17 -40.46 20.66
C SER A 181 -24.60 -39.08 20.30
N ARG A 182 -25.45 -38.10 20.03
CA ARG A 182 -25.04 -36.72 19.71
C ARG A 182 -24.36 -36.03 20.90
N ILE A 183 -24.83 -36.26 22.13
CA ILE A 183 -24.20 -35.76 23.35
C ILE A 183 -22.80 -36.35 23.50
N ASN A 184 -22.65 -37.68 23.36
CA ASN A 184 -21.36 -38.35 23.46
C ASN A 184 -20.38 -37.88 22.38
N GLN A 185 -20.84 -37.67 21.14
CA GLN A 185 -20.03 -37.06 20.09
C GLN A 185 -19.63 -35.60 20.41
N GLY A 186 -20.54 -34.83 21.02
CA GLY A 186 -20.26 -33.48 21.49
C GLY A 186 -19.17 -33.46 22.56
N ILE A 187 -19.27 -34.33 23.57
CA ILE A 187 -18.27 -34.49 24.64
C ILE A 187 -16.91 -34.87 24.06
N GLN A 188 -16.84 -35.87 23.17
CA GLN A 188 -15.59 -36.27 22.53
C GLN A 188 -14.94 -35.12 21.74
N ARG A 189 -15.73 -34.32 21.01
CA ARG A 189 -15.22 -33.13 20.31
C ARG A 189 -14.69 -32.08 21.26
N LEU A 190 -15.36 -31.87 22.39
CA LEU A 190 -14.89 -30.95 23.43
C LEU A 190 -13.58 -31.42 24.07
N GLU A 191 -13.46 -32.71 24.38
CA GLU A 191 -12.22 -33.29 24.91
C GLU A 191 -11.05 -33.16 23.92
N ILE A 192 -11.28 -33.43 22.63
CA ILE A 192 -10.27 -33.23 21.59
C ILE A 192 -9.83 -31.77 21.54
N LYS A 193 -10.78 -30.83 21.50
CA LYS A 193 -10.47 -29.39 21.45
C LYS A 193 -9.77 -28.90 22.71
N GLN A 194 -10.14 -29.43 23.88
CA GLN A 194 -9.45 -29.15 25.14
C GLN A 194 -8.00 -29.62 25.08
N ASN A 195 -7.75 -30.85 24.61
CA ASN A 195 -6.40 -31.40 24.49
C ASN A 195 -5.54 -30.62 23.47
N GLU A 196 -6.11 -30.24 22.32
CA GLU A 196 -5.44 -29.37 21.33
C GLU A 196 -5.07 -28.01 21.95
N ALA A 197 -5.99 -27.39 22.70
CA ALA A 197 -5.74 -26.12 23.37
C ALA A 197 -4.61 -26.23 24.41
N VAL A 198 -4.64 -27.28 25.24
CA VAL A 198 -3.58 -27.55 26.22
C VAL A 198 -2.23 -27.76 25.54
N GLN A 199 -2.17 -28.55 24.47
CA GLN A 199 -0.92 -28.76 23.72
C GLN A 199 -0.37 -27.46 23.11
N MET A 200 -1.23 -26.62 22.54
CA MET A 200 -0.82 -25.32 22.02
C MET A 200 -0.26 -24.42 23.13
N ILE A 201 -0.93 -24.36 24.28
CA ILE A 201 -0.47 -23.58 25.44
C ILE A 201 0.89 -24.07 25.92
N THR A 202 1.07 -25.38 26.11
CA THR A 202 2.34 -25.97 26.55
C THR A 202 3.45 -25.67 25.55
N THR A 203 3.19 -25.81 24.25
CA THR A 203 4.17 -25.52 23.19
C THR A 203 4.60 -24.05 23.21
N ILE A 204 3.66 -23.13 23.41
CA ILE A 204 3.96 -21.69 23.52
C ILE A 204 4.78 -21.41 24.78
N GLN A 205 4.42 -22.03 25.90
CA GLN A 205 5.15 -21.89 27.16
C GLN A 205 6.59 -22.39 27.03
N ASP A 206 6.81 -23.56 26.42
CA ASP A 206 8.16 -24.12 26.21
C ASP A 206 9.02 -23.22 25.33
N LYS A 207 8.45 -22.68 24.23
CA LYS A 207 9.16 -21.72 23.37
C LYS A 207 9.52 -20.43 24.12
N ALA A 208 8.62 -19.91 24.95
CA ALA A 208 8.88 -18.72 25.74
C ALA A 208 10.01 -18.96 26.76
N VAL A 209 10.00 -20.10 27.45
CA VAL A 209 11.07 -20.48 28.40
C VAL A 209 12.41 -20.63 27.69
N GLN A 210 12.44 -21.30 26.53
CA GLN A 210 13.65 -21.45 25.73
C GLN A 210 14.22 -20.09 25.28
N TYR A 211 13.36 -19.19 24.80
CA TYR A 211 13.75 -17.85 24.40
C TYR A 211 14.35 -17.06 25.57
N ILE A 212 13.66 -17.04 26.72
CA ILE A 212 14.14 -16.35 27.93
C ILE A 212 15.49 -16.91 28.37
N ASN A 213 15.65 -18.23 28.42
CA ASN A 213 16.92 -18.85 28.80
C ASN A 213 18.05 -18.48 27.83
N SER A 214 17.75 -18.40 26.52
CA SER A 214 18.75 -17.99 25.52
C SER A 214 19.19 -16.53 25.68
N GLU A 215 18.26 -15.61 25.99
CA GLU A 215 18.58 -14.21 26.23
C GLU A 215 19.33 -14.02 27.55
N PHE A 216 18.95 -14.77 28.59
CA PHE A 216 19.65 -14.77 29.87
C PHE A 216 21.11 -15.24 29.71
N GLN A 217 21.35 -16.29 28.92
CA GLN A 217 22.71 -16.76 28.65
C GLN A 217 23.55 -15.69 27.94
N LYS A 218 22.99 -14.95 26.98
CA LYS A 218 23.70 -13.82 26.34
C LYS A 218 24.08 -12.72 27.33
N ILE A 219 23.28 -12.49 28.37
CA ILE A 219 23.60 -11.53 29.43
C ILE A 219 24.78 -12.03 30.25
N VAL A 220 24.74 -13.29 30.70
CA VAL A 220 25.84 -13.93 31.46
C VAL A 220 27.15 -13.91 30.66
N ASP A 221 27.10 -14.25 29.37
CA ASP A 221 28.28 -14.24 28.50
C ASP A 221 28.87 -12.82 28.37
N LYS A 222 28.01 -11.79 28.27
CA LYS A 222 28.45 -10.38 28.24
C LYS A 222 29.03 -9.91 29.56
N GLU A 223 28.44 -10.31 30.68
CA GLU A 223 28.96 -10.00 32.03
C GLU A 223 30.38 -10.55 32.18
N GLN A 224 30.59 -11.81 31.80
CA GLN A 224 31.91 -12.45 31.85
C GLN A 224 32.93 -11.71 30.97
N ALA A 225 32.56 -11.34 29.74
CA ALA A 225 33.43 -10.58 28.84
C ALA A 225 33.78 -9.18 29.39
N ILE A 226 32.84 -8.52 30.08
CA ILE A 226 33.10 -7.23 30.74
C ILE A 226 34.13 -7.42 31.86
N PHE A 227 33.97 -8.45 32.71
CA PHE A 227 34.94 -8.73 33.77
C PHE A 227 36.34 -9.00 33.24
N GLU A 228 36.46 -9.79 32.17
CA GLU A 228 37.75 -10.04 31.50
C GLU A 228 38.37 -8.73 30.99
N ARG A 229 37.58 -7.88 30.33
CA ARG A 229 38.06 -6.59 29.82
C ARG A 229 38.49 -5.63 30.93
N VAL A 230 37.75 -5.58 32.03
CA VAL A 230 38.11 -4.75 33.20
C VAL A 230 39.44 -5.22 33.78
N ASN A 231 39.64 -6.53 33.94
CA ASN A 231 40.91 -7.09 34.42
C ASN A 231 42.07 -6.78 33.47
N GLU A 232 41.87 -6.88 32.15
CA GLU A 232 42.88 -6.50 31.15
C GLU A 232 43.26 -5.02 31.28
N VAL A 233 42.28 -4.12 31.39
CA VAL A 233 42.51 -2.68 31.53
C VAL A 233 43.27 -2.39 32.82
N GLU A 234 42.90 -3.03 33.93
CA GLU A 234 43.61 -2.87 35.21
C GLU A 234 45.09 -3.31 35.10
N GLN A 235 45.36 -4.44 34.44
CA GLN A 235 46.74 -4.89 34.19
C GLN A 235 47.51 -3.92 33.29
N GLN A 236 46.88 -3.40 32.23
CA GLN A 236 47.51 -2.41 31.34
C GLN A 236 47.83 -1.11 32.09
N ILE A 237 46.92 -0.59 32.91
CA ILE A 237 47.16 0.60 33.74
C ILE A 237 48.29 0.35 34.75
N ASN A 238 48.33 -0.84 35.36
CA ASN A 238 49.36 -1.18 36.33
C ASN A 238 50.76 -1.31 35.69
N GLY A 239 50.83 -1.93 34.50
CA GLY A 239 52.07 -2.10 33.74
C GLY A 239 52.52 -0.89 32.93
N ALA A 240 51.65 0.10 32.70
CA ALA A 240 52.00 1.31 31.96
C ALA A 240 52.85 2.28 32.80
N ASP A 241 53.76 2.97 32.11
CA ASP A 241 54.61 4.02 32.67
C ASP A 241 53.82 5.35 32.78
N LEU A 242 52.84 5.36 33.67
CA LEU A 242 51.98 6.51 33.96
C LEU A 242 52.40 7.17 35.28
N VAL A 243 52.25 8.50 35.38
CA VAL A 243 52.42 9.22 36.65
C VAL A 243 51.26 8.86 37.59
N LYS A 244 51.55 8.09 38.64
CA LYS A 244 50.59 7.64 39.65
C LYS A 244 50.60 8.60 40.84
N GLY A 245 49.50 8.67 41.60
CA GLY A 245 49.38 9.60 42.74
C GLY A 245 50.52 9.44 43.76
N ASN A 246 50.96 8.21 44.02
CA ASN A 246 52.11 7.91 44.89
C ASN A 246 53.48 8.32 44.29
N SER A 247 53.59 8.50 42.96
CA SER A 247 54.80 8.94 42.28
C SER A 247 55.05 10.46 42.42
N THR A 248 54.07 11.22 42.92
CA THR A 248 54.15 12.70 42.99
C THR A 248 54.64 13.24 44.33
N THR A 249 54.69 12.42 45.39
CA THR A 249 55.21 12.82 46.71
C THR A 249 56.72 13.01 46.65
N ASN A 250 57.22 14.22 46.94
CA ASN A 250 58.65 14.56 46.88
C ASN A 250 59.32 14.21 45.53
N TRP A 251 58.57 14.36 44.43
CA TRP A 251 59.08 14.11 43.07
C TRP A 251 60.17 15.12 42.68
N GLN A 252 60.04 16.38 43.08
CA GLN A 252 61.14 17.34 43.09
C GLN A 252 62.10 17.01 44.25
N LYS A 253 63.26 16.42 43.93
CA LYS A 253 64.26 15.99 44.94
C LYS A 253 64.98 17.16 45.60
N SER A 254 65.12 18.29 44.89
CA SER A 254 65.74 19.51 45.37
C SER A 254 64.76 20.66 45.21
N LYS A 255 64.17 21.12 46.32
CA LYS A 255 63.19 22.21 46.30
C LYS A 255 63.87 23.55 45.98
N LEU A 256 63.21 24.37 45.14
CA LEU A 256 63.64 25.73 44.82
C LEU A 256 62.99 26.78 45.74
N THR A 257 61.82 26.45 46.29
CA THR A 257 61.03 27.26 47.23
C THR A 257 60.62 26.41 48.43
N ASP A 258 60.07 27.03 49.46
CA ASP A 258 59.29 26.31 50.46
C ASP A 258 57.95 25.78 49.89
N ASP A 259 57.18 25.07 50.71
CA ASP A 259 55.86 24.52 50.32
C ASP A 259 54.80 25.61 50.07
N TYR A 260 55.08 26.87 50.39
CA TYR A 260 54.23 28.03 50.14
C TYR A 260 54.68 28.85 48.92
N GLY A 261 55.73 28.40 48.21
CA GLY A 261 56.28 29.11 47.05
C GLY A 261 57.16 30.31 47.40
N LYS A 262 57.60 30.45 48.66
CA LYS A 262 58.54 31.50 49.08
C LYS A 262 59.99 31.06 48.89
N ALA A 263 60.88 32.03 48.71
CA ALA A 263 62.32 31.76 48.67
C ALA A 263 62.76 31.07 49.97
N ILE A 264 63.72 30.16 49.85
CA ILE A 264 64.29 29.47 51.02
C ILE A 264 65.22 30.44 51.74
N GLU A 265 64.89 30.79 52.98
CA GLU A 265 65.70 31.69 53.81
C GLU A 265 66.97 30.98 54.34
N SER A 266 68.11 31.68 54.26
CA SER A 266 69.37 31.26 54.85
C SER A 266 69.39 31.52 56.36
N SER A 267 69.87 30.56 57.16
CA SER A 267 70.28 30.84 58.54
C SER A 267 71.61 31.58 58.62
N GLU A 268 72.43 31.49 57.57
CA GLU A 268 73.73 32.16 57.48
C GLU A 268 73.56 33.60 56.99
N GLN A 269 74.25 34.52 57.64
CA GLN A 269 74.31 35.94 57.27
C GLN A 269 75.54 36.29 56.43
N SER A 270 76.28 35.30 55.90
CA SER A 270 77.41 35.51 54.98
C SER A 270 77.20 34.67 53.73
N ILE A 271 77.33 35.31 52.57
CA ILE A 271 77.31 34.66 51.26
C ILE A 271 78.42 33.61 51.20
N ASP A 272 79.63 33.92 51.65
CA ASP A 272 80.74 32.97 51.64
C ASP A 272 80.52 31.79 52.59
N SER A 273 79.85 31.99 53.74
CA SER A 273 79.44 30.88 54.62
C SER A 273 78.49 29.92 53.89
N VAL A 274 77.48 30.45 53.20
CA VAL A 274 76.57 29.67 52.35
C VAL A 274 77.34 28.94 51.24
N LEU A 275 78.28 29.61 50.57
CA LEU A 275 79.06 29.05 49.47
C LEU A 275 80.13 28.03 49.91
N SER A 276 80.54 28.04 51.19
CA SER A 276 81.52 27.08 51.72
C SER A 276 80.93 25.68 51.94
N THR A 277 79.62 25.60 52.19
CA THR A 277 78.89 24.36 52.46
C THR A 277 78.03 23.89 51.29
N VAL A 278 77.91 24.70 50.23
CA VAL A 278 77.08 24.36 49.07
C VAL A 278 77.73 23.30 48.18
N ASN A 279 77.02 22.20 47.98
CA ASN A 279 77.41 21.10 47.09
C ASN A 279 76.33 20.80 46.02
N THR A 280 75.23 21.54 46.02
CA THR A 280 74.10 21.38 45.09
C THR A 280 73.58 22.74 44.64
N SER A 281 73.07 22.81 43.41
CA SER A 281 72.43 24.03 42.89
C SER A 281 71.21 24.40 43.72
N ARG A 282 71.09 25.67 44.09
CA ARG A 282 69.99 26.17 44.92
C ARG A 282 69.80 27.67 44.81
N ILE A 283 68.61 28.13 45.16
CA ILE A 283 68.23 29.54 45.28
C ILE A 283 67.96 29.79 46.76
N ILE A 284 68.64 30.77 47.33
CA ILE A 284 68.55 31.09 48.76
C ILE A 284 68.40 32.59 48.91
N HIS A 285 67.52 33.02 49.79
CA HIS A 285 67.43 34.41 50.21
C HIS A 285 68.28 34.63 51.48
N ILE A 286 68.98 35.75 51.56
CA ILE A 286 69.80 36.14 52.72
C ILE A 286 69.39 37.55 53.12
N THR A 287 68.82 37.70 54.32
CA THR A 287 68.23 38.97 54.78
C THR A 287 69.27 40.06 55.10
N SER A 288 70.50 39.68 55.46
CA SER A 288 71.54 40.64 55.87
C SER A 288 72.95 40.07 55.69
N ALA A 289 73.36 39.87 54.44
CA ALA A 289 74.67 39.40 54.03
C ALA A 289 75.80 40.36 54.44
N THR A 290 76.66 39.94 55.36
CA THR A 290 77.78 40.74 55.90
C THR A 290 78.82 41.07 54.82
N ASP A 291 79.00 40.17 53.86
CA ASP A 291 79.99 40.14 52.79
C ASP A 291 79.39 40.41 51.39
N ALA A 292 78.16 40.94 51.32
CA ALA A 292 77.58 41.37 50.05
C ALA A 292 78.52 42.37 49.33
N PRO A 293 78.69 42.24 48.00
CA PRO A 293 79.53 43.14 47.21
C PRO A 293 79.07 44.60 47.40
N SER A 294 80.04 45.52 47.55
CA SER A 294 79.77 46.90 47.93
C SER A 294 79.19 47.74 46.77
N PHE A 295 78.18 48.53 47.10
CA PHE A 295 77.65 49.61 46.26
C PHE A 295 78.69 50.71 46.16
N LYS A 296 78.98 51.19 44.94
CA LYS A 296 79.59 52.51 44.80
C LYS A 296 78.45 53.50 45.00
N ASP A 297 78.46 54.19 46.14
CA ASP A 297 77.52 55.26 46.46
C ASP A 297 77.51 56.28 45.30
N ILE A 298 76.38 56.43 44.61
CA ILE A 298 76.25 57.41 43.51
C ILE A 298 75.83 58.74 44.14
N GLY A 299 76.67 59.25 45.04
CA GLY A 299 76.57 60.58 45.62
C GLY A 299 75.35 60.81 46.51
N THR A 300 75.61 61.23 47.73
CA THR A 300 74.64 62.00 48.52
C THR A 300 74.10 63.15 47.67
N VAL A 301 72.77 63.23 47.52
CA VAL A 301 72.10 64.44 47.08
C VAL A 301 72.49 65.54 48.06
N ASP A 302 73.19 66.58 47.57
CA ASP A 302 73.43 67.80 48.33
C ASP A 302 72.07 68.32 48.81
N THR A 303 71.82 68.24 50.11
CA THR A 303 70.72 68.98 50.71
C THR A 303 71.11 70.46 50.68
N PRO A 304 70.22 71.38 50.25
CA PRO A 304 70.53 72.80 50.29
C PRO A 304 70.76 73.20 51.75
N LYS A 305 71.94 73.77 52.05
CA LYS A 305 72.14 74.50 53.31
C LYS A 305 71.30 75.76 53.26
N GLU A 306 70.12 75.75 53.88
CA GLU A 306 69.46 76.97 54.32
C GLU A 306 70.16 77.44 55.60
N ASP A 307 70.41 78.74 55.67
CA ASP A 307 71.08 79.52 56.73
C ASP A 307 72.51 79.11 57.20
N GLY A 308 73.49 79.95 56.86
CA GLY A 308 74.89 79.79 57.24
C GLY A 308 75.19 80.08 58.73
N VAL A 309 74.62 79.30 59.65
CA VAL A 309 75.03 79.28 61.06
C VAL A 309 75.46 77.86 61.43
N ASP A 310 76.73 77.71 61.79
CA ASP A 310 77.31 76.45 62.28
C ASP A 310 76.83 76.23 63.72
N ASP A 311 75.86 75.33 63.93
CA ASP A 311 75.35 74.96 65.26
C ASP A 311 76.06 73.75 65.89
N GLY A 312 77.07 73.18 65.22
CA GLY A 312 77.85 72.06 65.74
C GLY A 312 77.05 70.77 66.00
N SER A 313 75.87 70.58 65.38
CA SER A 313 75.13 69.33 65.48
C SER A 313 75.54 68.33 64.39
N ASP A 314 76.38 67.36 64.77
CA ASP A 314 76.62 66.16 63.97
C ASP A 314 75.33 65.32 63.92
N ILE A 315 74.68 65.23 62.75
CA ILE A 315 73.61 64.24 62.52
C ILE A 315 74.28 62.86 62.37
N PRO A 316 73.85 61.82 63.13
CA PRO A 316 74.45 60.50 63.01
C PRO A 316 74.09 59.90 61.64
N VAL A 317 75.12 59.58 60.86
CA VAL A 317 75.01 58.82 59.62
C VAL A 317 74.44 57.43 59.95
N ALA A 318 73.24 57.12 59.49
CA ALA A 318 72.69 55.77 59.57
C ALA A 318 73.62 54.79 58.83
N PRO A 319 73.94 53.61 59.39
CA PRO A 319 74.77 52.64 58.68
C PRO A 319 74.07 52.21 57.39
N ASN A 320 74.77 52.36 56.27
CA ASN A 320 74.27 52.07 54.93
C ASN A 320 73.92 50.57 54.81
N THR A 321 72.63 50.23 54.75
CA THR A 321 72.11 48.85 54.62
C THR A 321 71.82 48.45 53.18
N LEU A 322 72.08 49.32 52.19
CA LEU A 322 71.75 49.01 50.80
C LEU A 322 72.42 47.71 50.35
N GLY A 323 71.61 46.88 49.71
CA GLY A 323 71.87 45.56 49.12
C GLY A 323 72.64 44.55 49.95
N LYS A 324 72.43 44.63 51.26
CA LYS A 324 72.75 43.58 52.21
C LYS A 324 71.68 42.48 52.25
N SER A 325 70.44 42.76 51.85
CA SER A 325 69.40 41.73 51.64
C SER A 325 69.31 41.36 50.16
N GLY A 326 69.07 40.10 49.85
CA GLY A 326 69.00 39.65 48.46
C GLY A 326 68.94 38.14 48.25
N VAL A 327 68.79 37.78 46.99
CA VAL A 327 68.75 36.39 46.52
C VAL A 327 70.13 35.98 46.01
N LEU A 328 70.65 34.89 46.56
CA LEU A 328 71.82 34.18 46.08
C LEU A 328 71.38 32.96 45.24
N VAL A 329 71.68 32.99 43.95
CA VAL A 329 71.50 31.85 43.04
C VAL A 329 72.81 31.13 42.85
N VAL A 330 72.89 29.87 43.31
CA VAL A 330 74.08 29.02 43.16
C VAL A 330 73.81 27.91 42.16
N TYR A 331 74.68 27.82 41.16
CA TYR A 331 74.69 26.75 40.16
C TYR A 331 75.97 25.93 40.33
N VAL A 332 75.83 24.69 40.78
CA VAL A 332 76.94 23.75 40.98
C VAL A 332 76.99 22.80 39.78
N VAL A 333 78.14 22.73 39.11
CA VAL A 333 78.41 21.76 38.05
C VAL A 333 78.99 20.49 38.66
N ASP A 334 80.00 20.65 39.53
CA ASP A 334 80.67 19.61 40.30
C ASP A 334 81.37 20.24 41.52
N ASP A 335 82.09 19.44 42.31
CA ASP A 335 82.78 19.91 43.52
C ASP A 335 83.82 21.01 43.26
N SER A 336 84.35 21.09 42.04
CA SER A 336 85.40 22.03 41.62
C SER A 336 84.86 23.25 40.85
N THR A 337 83.68 23.14 40.25
CA THR A 337 83.11 24.12 39.33
C THR A 337 81.71 24.54 39.74
N ALA A 338 81.53 25.83 40.00
CA ALA A 338 80.24 26.42 40.35
C ALA A 338 80.17 27.89 39.97
N ARG A 339 78.98 28.46 40.00
CA ARG A 339 78.72 29.89 39.78
C ARG A 339 77.72 30.35 40.82
N ALA A 340 77.95 31.50 41.43
CA ALA A 340 77.01 32.14 42.33
C ALA A 340 76.69 33.54 41.81
N THR A 341 75.42 33.91 41.77
CA THR A 341 74.96 35.26 41.40
C THR A 341 74.13 35.84 42.52
N TRP A 342 74.50 37.04 42.95
CA TRP A 342 73.81 37.81 43.98
C TRP A 342 72.93 38.87 43.32
N TYR A 343 71.67 38.87 43.71
CA TYR A 343 70.64 39.84 43.33
C TYR A 343 70.19 40.56 44.60
N PRO A 344 70.67 41.78 44.88
CA PRO A 344 70.18 42.57 46.00
C PRO A 344 68.68 42.86 45.84
N ASP A 345 67.92 42.88 46.94
CA ASP A 345 66.47 43.14 46.88
C ASP A 345 66.14 44.58 46.44
N ASP A 346 67.08 45.49 46.64
CA ASP A 346 66.94 46.93 46.43
C ASP A 346 67.76 47.46 45.23
N SER A 347 68.25 46.56 44.36
CA SER A 347 69.02 46.94 43.17
C SER A 347 68.77 46.01 41.97
N ASN A 348 68.81 46.58 40.76
CA ASN A 348 68.83 45.82 39.50
C ASN A 348 70.22 45.26 39.15
N ASP A 349 71.21 45.47 40.01
CA ASP A 349 72.57 45.00 39.80
C ASP A 349 72.66 43.48 39.98
N GLU A 350 73.30 42.81 39.04
CA GLU A 350 73.67 41.41 39.18
C GLU A 350 75.18 41.29 39.43
N TYR A 351 75.55 40.59 40.51
CA TYR A 351 76.94 40.31 40.84
C TYR A 351 77.20 38.82 40.75
N THR A 352 78.11 38.40 39.87
CA THR A 352 78.45 37.00 39.66
C THR A 352 79.86 36.68 40.13
N LYS A 353 80.03 35.58 40.86
CA LYS A 353 81.33 34.95 41.15
C LYS A 353 81.37 33.50 40.67
N TYR A 354 82.57 32.99 40.48
CA TYR A 354 82.82 31.65 39.92
C TYR A 354 83.66 30.82 40.88
N LYS A 355 83.39 29.52 40.99
CA LYS A 355 84.26 28.52 41.60
C LYS A 355 84.97 27.80 40.46
N ILE A 356 86.29 27.87 40.42
CA ILE A 356 87.12 27.20 39.40
C ILE A 356 88.21 26.45 40.14
N SER A 357 88.37 25.16 39.82
CA SER A 357 89.34 24.27 40.48
C SER A 357 89.19 24.24 42.01
N GLY A 358 87.95 24.32 42.50
CA GLY A 358 87.64 24.29 43.94
C GLY A 358 87.73 25.64 44.65
N THR A 359 88.23 26.70 43.99
CA THR A 359 88.41 28.03 44.59
C THR A 359 87.36 29.01 44.09
N TRP A 360 86.69 29.70 45.01
CA TRP A 360 85.77 30.80 44.71
C TRP A 360 86.54 32.10 44.41
N TYR A 361 86.23 32.72 43.28
CA TYR A 361 86.76 34.01 42.85
C TYR A 361 85.89 35.18 43.39
N PRO A 362 86.37 36.43 43.32
CA PRO A 362 85.57 37.61 43.68
C PRO A 362 84.33 37.82 42.80
N PHE A 363 83.44 38.70 43.25
CA PHE A 363 82.26 39.13 42.50
C PHE A 363 82.61 40.09 41.34
N TYR A 364 81.87 39.94 40.23
CA TYR A 364 81.91 40.81 39.05
C TYR A 364 80.49 41.31 38.74
N LYS A 365 80.33 42.62 38.51
CA LYS A 365 79.06 43.22 38.10
C LYS A 365 78.79 42.96 36.61
N LYS A 366 77.56 42.63 36.25
CA LYS A 366 77.14 42.36 34.86
C LYS A 366 76.60 43.65 34.20
N ASN A 367 77.35 44.22 33.24
CA ASN A 367 76.99 45.38 32.38
C ASN A 367 76.00 44.97 31.27
N ASP A 368 75.08 45.74 30.64
CA ASP A 368 74.55 47.13 30.69
C ASP A 368 73.20 47.15 29.88
N GLY A 369 72.30 48.12 30.08
CA GLY A 369 70.85 48.08 29.80
C GLY A 369 70.30 48.24 28.37
N ASP A 370 71.12 48.21 27.31
CA ASP A 370 70.67 48.57 25.94
C ASP A 370 70.28 47.40 25.02
N LEU A 371 70.59 46.14 25.37
CA LEU A 371 70.36 44.99 24.47
C LEU A 371 68.89 44.54 24.34
N THR A 372 68.05 44.83 25.33
CA THR A 372 66.74 44.17 25.51
C THR A 372 65.63 44.77 24.63
N LYS A 373 65.76 46.04 24.22
CA LYS A 373 64.72 46.76 23.49
C LYS A 373 64.63 46.36 22.01
N GLN A 374 65.76 46.09 21.37
CA GLN A 374 65.85 45.83 19.94
C GLN A 374 65.29 44.44 19.54
N PHE A 375 65.44 43.45 20.42
CA PHE A 375 64.97 42.08 20.21
C PHE A 375 63.44 41.93 20.20
N VAL A 376 62.75 42.73 21.02
CA VAL A 376 61.27 42.67 21.15
C VAL A 376 60.58 43.23 19.89
N GLU A 377 61.13 44.30 19.30
CA GLU A 377 60.55 44.94 18.12
C GLU A 377 60.65 44.07 16.85
N GLU A 378 61.77 43.36 16.64
CA GLU A 378 61.95 42.48 15.48
C GLU A 378 61.04 41.24 15.52
N THR A 379 60.83 40.67 16.71
CA THR A 379 60.01 39.46 16.89
C THR A 379 58.53 39.73 16.61
N SER A 380 58.03 40.89 17.01
CA SER A 380 56.62 41.28 16.82
C SER A 380 56.25 41.46 15.34
N ASN A 381 57.11 42.11 14.56
CA ASN A 381 56.85 42.38 13.15
C ASN A 381 56.85 41.12 12.27
N ASN A 382 57.70 40.13 12.59
CA ASN A 382 57.74 38.87 11.86
C ASN A 382 56.47 38.03 12.07
N ALA A 383 55.92 37.99 13.28
CA ALA A 383 54.70 37.25 13.58
C ALA A 383 53.48 37.79 12.81
N LEU A 384 53.37 39.12 12.69
CA LEU A 384 52.26 39.77 11.97
C LEU A 384 52.24 39.43 10.48
N ASN A 385 53.42 39.37 9.85
CA ASN A 385 53.52 39.10 8.41
C ASN A 385 53.18 37.63 8.07
N GLN A 386 53.60 36.68 8.92
CA GLN A 386 53.27 35.26 8.74
C GLN A 386 51.76 35.00 8.86
N ALA A 387 51.08 35.68 9.78
CA ALA A 387 49.64 35.54 9.97
C ALA A 387 48.83 35.99 8.73
N LYS A 388 49.20 37.11 8.10
CA LYS A 388 48.55 37.60 6.87
C LYS A 388 48.68 36.61 5.72
N GLN A 389 49.89 36.08 5.51
CA GLN A 389 50.17 35.14 4.44
C GLN A 389 49.40 33.81 4.63
N TYR A 390 49.30 33.32 5.87
CA TYR A 390 48.51 32.12 6.18
C TYR A 390 47.02 32.28 5.84
N VAL A 391 46.43 33.43 6.16
CA VAL A 391 45.01 33.71 5.88
C VAL A 391 44.75 33.74 4.37
N ASP A 392 45.58 34.43 3.60
CA ASP A 392 45.44 34.52 2.13
C ASP A 392 45.58 33.15 1.46
N ASP A 393 46.52 32.32 1.90
CA ASP A 393 46.69 30.96 1.37
C ASP A 393 45.48 30.06 1.69
N LYS A 394 44.90 30.17 2.90
CA LYS A 394 43.68 29.43 3.25
C LYS A 394 42.48 29.85 2.41
N PHE A 395 42.30 31.15 2.14
CA PHE A 395 41.21 31.63 1.30
C PHE A 395 41.35 31.23 -0.17
N ARG A 396 42.57 31.13 -0.70
CA ARG A 396 42.82 30.68 -2.08
C ARG A 396 42.57 29.19 -2.29
N THR A 397 42.85 28.37 -1.27
CA THR A 397 42.70 26.89 -1.34
C THR A 397 41.29 26.38 -1.03
N THR A 398 40.39 27.24 -0.57
CA THR A 398 39.03 26.84 -0.20
C THR A 398 38.13 26.78 -1.45
N SER A 399 37.30 25.73 -1.56
CA SER A 399 36.31 25.56 -2.64
C SER A 399 35.09 26.48 -2.48
N TRP A 400 35.29 27.80 -2.48
CA TRP A 400 34.22 28.80 -2.46
C TRP A 400 33.93 29.35 -3.86
N GLN A 401 32.79 30.03 -4.03
CA GLN A 401 32.36 30.61 -5.30
C GLN A 401 33.27 31.76 -5.75
N GLN A 402 34.32 31.48 -6.52
CA GLN A 402 35.35 32.46 -6.94
C GLN A 402 34.87 33.49 -7.97
N HIS A 403 33.78 33.20 -8.69
CA HIS A 403 33.21 34.10 -9.68
C HIS A 403 31.99 34.82 -9.15
N LYS A 404 31.90 36.11 -9.43
CA LYS A 404 30.76 36.95 -9.08
C LYS A 404 29.49 36.46 -9.78
N LEU A 405 28.40 36.25 -9.03
CA LEU A 405 27.09 35.87 -9.59
C LEU A 405 26.14 37.07 -9.76
N THR A 406 26.30 38.11 -8.93
CA THR A 406 25.50 39.34 -8.90
C THR A 406 26.37 40.53 -8.52
N GLU A 407 25.90 41.75 -8.78
CA GLU A 407 26.44 42.98 -8.20
C GLU A 407 26.40 42.96 -6.65
N PRO A 408 27.25 43.75 -5.94
CA PRO A 408 27.24 43.80 -4.48
C PRO A 408 25.89 44.19 -3.86
N ASN A 409 25.03 44.86 -4.64
CA ASN A 409 23.67 45.24 -4.27
C ASN A 409 22.61 44.15 -4.60
N GLY A 410 23.03 42.96 -5.05
CA GLY A 410 22.15 41.85 -5.41
C GLY A 410 21.56 41.91 -6.83
N GLN A 411 21.86 42.93 -7.62
CA GLN A 411 21.36 43.04 -8.99
C GLN A 411 22.11 42.13 -9.97
N SER A 412 21.47 41.76 -11.08
CA SER A 412 22.14 41.08 -12.19
C SER A 412 23.30 41.91 -12.73
N ILE A 413 24.36 41.23 -13.18
CA ILE A 413 25.54 41.88 -13.76
C ILE A 413 25.12 42.57 -15.07
N GLN A 414 25.38 43.87 -15.18
CA GLN A 414 25.01 44.63 -16.37
C GLN A 414 26.00 44.37 -17.50
N VAL A 415 25.49 44.05 -18.69
CA VAL A 415 26.31 43.89 -19.89
C VAL A 415 25.69 44.55 -21.10
N ASN A 416 26.53 45.18 -21.92
CA ASN A 416 26.14 45.77 -23.19
C ASN A 416 26.81 44.97 -24.30
N LEU A 417 26.01 44.35 -25.16
CA LEU A 417 26.49 43.47 -26.24
C LEU A 417 26.63 44.22 -27.58
N ASN A 418 26.42 45.53 -27.60
CA ASN A 418 26.69 46.41 -28.73
C ASN A 418 26.07 46.01 -30.08
N ASN A 419 25.03 45.15 -30.09
CA ASN A 419 24.55 44.46 -31.28
C ASN A 419 25.67 43.71 -32.05
N ALA A 420 26.71 43.24 -31.36
CA ALA A 420 27.87 42.55 -31.91
C ALA A 420 27.86 41.08 -31.51
N GLN A 421 27.88 40.18 -32.51
CA GLN A 421 27.91 38.73 -32.29
C GLN A 421 29.12 38.27 -31.44
N GLY A 422 30.27 38.92 -31.61
CA GLY A 422 31.49 38.62 -30.87
C GLY A 422 31.36 38.81 -29.36
N ASP A 423 30.52 39.76 -28.92
CA ASP A 423 30.36 40.10 -27.50
C ASP A 423 29.73 38.95 -26.70
N LEU A 424 28.90 38.10 -27.33
CA LEU A 424 28.40 36.88 -26.72
C LEU A 424 29.53 35.90 -26.36
N GLY A 425 30.59 35.86 -27.17
CA GLY A 425 31.74 34.97 -26.98
C GLY A 425 32.56 35.30 -25.73
N TYR A 426 32.60 36.57 -25.31
CA TYR A 426 33.38 37.02 -24.15
C TYR A 426 32.68 36.81 -22.81
N LEU A 427 31.38 36.48 -22.81
CA LEU A 427 30.63 36.25 -21.58
C LEU A 427 31.10 34.98 -20.86
N THR A 428 31.31 35.09 -19.56
CA THR A 428 31.57 33.93 -18.67
C THR A 428 30.25 33.37 -18.14
N ALA A 429 30.29 32.22 -17.45
CA ALA A 429 29.11 31.66 -16.83
C ALA A 429 28.50 32.64 -15.81
N GLY A 430 27.20 32.90 -15.90
CA GLY A 430 26.55 33.87 -15.03
C GLY A 430 25.17 34.30 -15.50
N ASN A 431 24.55 35.17 -14.68
CA ASN A 431 23.27 35.80 -14.97
C ASN A 431 23.47 37.30 -15.17
N TYR A 432 23.10 37.77 -16.34
CA TYR A 432 23.32 39.13 -16.79
C TYR A 432 21.99 39.83 -17.06
N TYR A 433 22.01 41.15 -16.94
CA TYR A 433 21.04 42.00 -17.61
C TYR A 433 21.73 42.55 -18.87
N ALA A 434 21.33 42.02 -20.02
CA ALA A 434 21.95 42.33 -21.30
C ALA A 434 21.17 43.42 -22.02
N THR A 435 21.89 44.36 -22.61
CA THR A 435 21.36 45.38 -23.51
C THR A 435 21.97 45.20 -24.91
N ARG A 436 21.21 45.60 -25.95
CA ARG A 436 21.65 45.55 -27.36
C ARG A 436 22.06 44.14 -27.80
N VAL A 437 21.20 43.16 -27.52
CA VAL A 437 21.44 41.76 -27.88
C VAL A 437 21.38 41.58 -29.42
N PRO A 438 22.41 41.00 -30.06
CA PRO A 438 22.47 40.87 -31.52
C PRO A 438 21.51 39.81 -32.09
N ASP A 439 21.10 40.00 -33.35
CA ASP A 439 20.39 39.04 -34.22
C ASP A 439 19.07 38.46 -33.70
N LEU A 440 18.34 39.15 -32.82
CA LEU A 440 17.04 38.67 -32.33
C LEU A 440 16.03 38.48 -33.49
N PRO A 441 15.14 37.46 -33.44
CA PRO A 441 14.19 37.18 -34.51
C PRO A 441 13.23 38.34 -34.79
N SER A 442 12.69 38.39 -36.02
CA SER A 442 11.65 39.37 -36.37
C SER A 442 10.42 39.21 -35.47
N GLY A 443 10.01 40.30 -34.81
CA GLY A 443 8.89 40.30 -33.87
C GLY A 443 9.30 40.40 -32.39
N VAL A 444 10.59 40.41 -32.07
CA VAL A 444 11.06 40.79 -30.72
C VAL A 444 11.08 42.31 -30.58
N GLU A 445 10.25 42.84 -29.68
CA GLU A 445 10.13 44.29 -29.48
C GLU A 445 11.24 44.89 -28.62
N SER A 446 11.90 44.09 -27.79
CA SER A 446 12.97 44.54 -26.88
C SER A 446 14.28 43.80 -27.08
N TYR A 447 15.35 44.58 -27.25
CA TYR A 447 16.74 44.12 -27.34
C TYR A 447 17.47 44.16 -25.99
N GLU A 448 16.73 44.34 -24.89
CA GLU A 448 17.25 44.28 -23.53
C GLU A 448 16.43 43.32 -22.66
N GLY A 449 17.08 42.70 -21.69
CA GLY A 449 16.46 41.70 -20.83
C GLY A 449 17.45 40.82 -20.07
N TYR A 450 16.94 39.73 -19.54
CA TYR A 450 17.70 38.80 -18.71
C TYR A 450 18.41 37.77 -19.59
N LEU A 451 19.71 37.61 -19.39
CA LEU A 451 20.57 36.68 -20.14
C LEU A 451 21.28 35.72 -19.17
N SER A 452 20.94 34.44 -19.24
CA SER A 452 21.69 33.38 -18.53
C SER A 452 22.69 32.76 -19.49
N VAL A 453 23.95 32.70 -19.08
CA VAL A 453 25.05 32.11 -19.85
C VAL A 453 25.55 30.87 -19.11
N PHE A 454 25.49 29.74 -19.79
CA PHE A 454 26.05 28.48 -19.31
C PHE A 454 27.30 28.17 -20.13
N VAL A 455 28.41 27.95 -19.45
CA VAL A 455 29.70 27.65 -20.09
C VAL A 455 30.10 26.23 -19.68
N LYS A 456 30.26 25.35 -20.68
CA LYS A 456 30.84 24.02 -20.47
C LYS A 456 32.36 24.10 -20.56
N ASP A 457 32.86 24.81 -21.58
CA ASP A 457 34.28 25.05 -21.87
C ASP A 457 34.42 26.28 -22.79
N ASP A 458 35.64 26.66 -23.14
CA ASP A 458 35.93 27.85 -23.97
C ASP A 458 35.29 27.79 -25.37
N THR A 459 34.87 26.60 -25.82
CA THR A 459 34.31 26.36 -27.15
C THR A 459 32.82 26.03 -27.13
N ASN A 460 32.20 25.89 -25.96
CA ASN A 460 30.80 25.46 -25.81
C ASN A 460 30.06 26.32 -24.78
N LYS A 461 29.11 27.13 -25.27
CA LYS A 461 28.29 28.03 -24.45
C LYS A 461 26.82 27.99 -24.87
N LEU A 462 25.92 28.10 -23.90
CA LEU A 462 24.47 28.23 -24.09
C LEU A 462 24.01 29.58 -23.56
N PHE A 463 23.25 30.31 -24.37
CA PHE A 463 22.68 31.61 -24.05
C PHE A 463 21.15 31.48 -23.98
N ASN A 464 20.56 31.83 -22.84
CA ASN A 464 19.11 31.94 -22.68
C ASN A 464 18.76 33.40 -22.44
N PHE A 465 18.16 34.04 -23.43
CA PHE A 465 17.74 35.43 -23.37
C PHE A 465 16.22 35.55 -23.21
N THR A 466 15.79 36.34 -22.23
CA THR A 466 14.39 36.69 -22.01
C THR A 466 14.26 38.21 -22.05
N PRO A 467 13.66 38.78 -23.11
CA PRO A 467 13.42 40.22 -23.17
C PRO A 467 12.64 40.70 -21.94
N TYR A 468 12.95 41.88 -21.39
CA TYR A 468 12.31 42.33 -20.13
C TYR A 468 10.77 42.42 -20.22
N ASN A 469 10.25 42.69 -21.42
CA ASN A 469 8.83 42.86 -21.72
C ASN A 469 8.15 41.56 -22.19
N SER A 470 8.84 40.43 -22.20
CA SER A 470 8.34 39.15 -22.69
C SER A 470 8.59 38.01 -21.69
N LYS A 471 7.79 36.95 -21.80
CA LYS A 471 8.05 35.67 -21.12
C LYS A 471 8.66 34.62 -22.05
N LYS A 472 8.83 34.95 -23.33
CA LYS A 472 9.41 34.05 -24.34
C LYS A 472 10.93 33.98 -24.15
N ILE A 473 11.45 32.77 -24.05
CA ILE A 473 12.89 32.51 -23.93
C ILE A 473 13.44 32.23 -25.33
N TYR A 474 14.46 32.99 -25.70
CA TYR A 474 15.25 32.80 -26.92
C TYR A 474 16.57 32.14 -26.53
N THR A 475 16.90 31.07 -27.23
CA THR A 475 18.12 30.30 -26.99
C THR A 475 19.03 30.37 -28.21
N ARG A 476 20.33 30.50 -27.95
CA ARG A 476 21.39 30.42 -28.95
C ARG A 476 22.61 29.77 -28.32
N SER A 477 23.42 29.09 -29.11
CA SER A 477 24.61 28.39 -28.59
C SER A 477 25.87 28.73 -29.39
N ILE A 478 27.02 28.62 -28.73
CA ILE A 478 28.30 28.38 -29.39
C ILE A 478 28.61 26.90 -29.20
N THR A 479 28.85 26.19 -30.31
CA THR A 479 29.17 24.76 -30.32
C THR A 479 30.47 24.56 -31.10
N ASN A 480 31.47 23.94 -30.47
CA ASN A 480 32.81 23.77 -31.06
C ASN A 480 33.39 25.09 -31.60
N GLY A 481 33.23 26.18 -30.85
CA GLY A 481 33.72 27.52 -31.18
C GLY A 481 32.92 28.26 -32.25
N ARG A 482 31.81 27.68 -32.74
CA ARG A 482 30.95 28.28 -33.77
C ARG A 482 29.63 28.75 -33.16
N LEU A 483 29.34 30.04 -33.30
CA LEU A 483 28.05 30.61 -32.92
C LEU A 483 26.96 30.16 -33.90
N GLU A 484 25.83 29.70 -33.38
CA GLU A 484 24.65 29.37 -34.19
C GLU A 484 24.15 30.60 -34.95
N GLN A 485 23.60 30.39 -36.16
CA GLN A 485 23.25 31.49 -37.05
C GLN A 485 22.11 32.37 -36.54
N GLN A 486 21.19 31.81 -35.75
CA GLN A 486 19.97 32.49 -35.30
C GLN A 486 19.60 32.07 -33.88
N TRP A 487 18.87 32.94 -33.20
CA TRP A 487 18.18 32.58 -31.96
C TRP A 487 16.97 31.69 -32.27
N THR A 488 16.70 30.74 -31.40
CA THR A 488 15.58 29.81 -31.52
C THR A 488 14.73 29.82 -30.26
N VAL A 489 13.48 29.37 -30.35
CA VAL A 489 12.60 29.21 -29.18
C VAL A 489 12.50 27.72 -28.88
N PRO A 490 12.98 27.26 -27.72
CA PRO A 490 12.84 25.85 -27.35
C PRO A 490 11.36 25.45 -27.28
N ASN A 491 11.00 24.31 -27.88
CA ASN A 491 9.67 23.69 -27.78
C ASN A 491 8.47 24.54 -28.28
N GLU A 492 8.68 25.43 -29.26
CA GLU A 492 7.56 26.15 -29.89
C GLU A 492 6.68 25.20 -30.71
N HIS A 493 5.43 24.99 -30.27
CA HIS A 493 4.43 24.24 -31.02
C HIS A 493 4.16 24.94 -32.36
N LYS A 494 4.33 24.23 -33.48
CA LYS A 494 3.98 24.75 -34.81
C LYS A 494 2.58 24.31 -35.16
N SER A 495 1.67 25.26 -35.39
CA SER A 495 0.38 24.99 -36.00
C SER A 495 0.21 25.77 -37.29
N THR A 496 -0.34 25.13 -38.32
CA THR A 496 -0.60 25.73 -39.63
C THR A 496 -1.93 25.25 -40.18
N VAL A 497 -2.67 26.15 -40.82
CA VAL A 497 -3.88 25.80 -41.57
C VAL A 497 -3.45 25.20 -42.92
N LEU A 498 -3.71 23.90 -43.08
CA LEU A 498 -3.35 23.12 -44.26
C LEU A 498 -4.46 23.14 -45.31
N PHE A 499 -5.71 23.31 -44.89
CA PHE A 499 -6.87 23.48 -45.76
C PHE A 499 -7.88 24.38 -45.06
N ASP A 500 -8.45 25.33 -45.78
CA ASP A 500 -9.55 26.21 -45.34
C ASP A 500 -10.48 26.40 -46.55
N GLY A 501 -11.66 25.80 -46.53
CA GLY A 501 -12.53 25.69 -47.71
C GLY A 501 -13.81 24.88 -47.44
N GLY A 502 -14.34 24.21 -48.48
CA GLY A 502 -15.51 23.34 -48.37
C GLY A 502 -15.41 22.16 -49.32
N ALA A 503 -15.17 20.96 -48.79
CA ALA A 503 -15.08 19.72 -49.56
C ALA A 503 -16.17 18.75 -49.11
N ASN A 504 -17.07 18.38 -50.03
CA ASN A 504 -18.18 17.48 -49.79
C ASN A 504 -18.26 16.44 -50.90
N GLY A 505 -18.76 15.25 -50.56
CA GLY A 505 -19.02 14.18 -51.50
C GLY A 505 -17.90 13.13 -51.60
N VAL A 506 -18.29 11.86 -51.70
CA VAL A 506 -17.35 10.75 -51.90
C VAL A 506 -16.62 10.90 -53.25
N GLY A 507 -15.31 10.68 -53.23
CA GLY A 507 -14.38 10.90 -54.33
C GLY A 507 -13.73 12.29 -54.33
N THR A 508 -14.23 13.25 -53.53
CA THR A 508 -13.71 14.62 -53.51
C THR A 508 -12.29 14.67 -52.94
N THR A 509 -11.41 15.33 -53.69
CA THR A 509 -10.00 15.52 -53.35
C THR A 509 -9.79 16.83 -52.61
N ILE A 510 -9.00 16.80 -51.54
CA ILE A 510 -8.65 17.93 -50.68
C ILE A 510 -7.14 18.16 -50.81
N ASN A 511 -6.75 19.29 -51.39
CA ASN A 511 -5.34 19.69 -51.53
C ASN A 511 -4.89 20.48 -50.30
N LEU A 512 -3.78 20.08 -49.71
CA LEU A 512 -3.17 20.74 -48.57
C LEU A 512 -2.12 21.75 -49.04
N THR A 513 -1.98 22.86 -48.32
CA THR A 513 -1.01 23.94 -48.64
C THR A 513 0.45 23.50 -48.52
N GLU A 514 0.71 22.46 -47.71
CA GLU A 514 2.02 21.83 -47.57
C GLU A 514 1.89 20.37 -47.07
N PRO A 515 2.97 19.57 -47.07
CA PRO A 515 2.92 18.18 -46.64
C PRO A 515 2.41 18.01 -45.20
N TYR A 516 1.36 17.21 -44.99
CA TYR A 516 0.85 16.93 -43.64
C TYR A 516 1.89 16.22 -42.77
N THR A 517 2.88 15.54 -43.37
CA THR A 517 4.00 14.87 -42.68
C THR A 517 4.94 15.84 -41.97
N ASN A 518 4.83 17.14 -42.22
CA ASN A 518 5.54 18.17 -41.45
C ASN A 518 5.02 18.29 -40.00
N TYR A 519 3.86 17.70 -39.71
CA TYR A 519 3.14 17.79 -38.45
C TYR A 519 3.02 16.43 -37.77
N SER A 520 2.72 16.42 -36.47
CA SER A 520 2.47 15.20 -35.68
C SER A 520 0.98 14.81 -35.71
N ILE A 521 0.10 15.81 -35.71
CA ILE A 521 -1.36 15.64 -35.64
C ILE A 521 -2.02 16.49 -36.72
N LEU A 522 -3.07 15.95 -37.34
CA LEU A 522 -4.04 16.70 -38.12
C LEU A 522 -5.32 16.85 -37.32
N LEU A 523 -5.73 18.09 -37.06
CA LEU A 523 -7.08 18.40 -36.62
C LEU A 523 -7.93 18.66 -37.87
N VAL A 524 -8.92 17.80 -38.09
CA VAL A 524 -9.88 17.92 -39.18
C VAL A 524 -11.20 18.38 -38.61
N SER A 525 -11.80 19.37 -39.27
CA SER A 525 -13.10 19.92 -38.90
C SER A 525 -13.98 20.11 -40.12
N GLY A 526 -15.28 19.98 -39.91
CA GLY A 526 -16.30 20.03 -40.92
C GLY A 526 -17.69 20.19 -40.33
N THR A 527 -18.70 20.09 -41.17
CA THR A 527 -20.11 20.14 -40.78
C THR A 527 -20.82 18.86 -41.21
N TYR A 528 -21.84 18.49 -40.44
CA TYR A 528 -22.78 17.41 -40.75
C TYR A 528 -24.21 17.88 -40.38
N PRO A 529 -25.28 17.16 -40.74
CA PRO A 529 -26.65 17.63 -40.47
C PRO A 529 -26.98 17.90 -38.99
N GLY A 530 -26.21 17.33 -38.05
CA GLY A 530 -26.34 17.60 -36.61
C GLY A 530 -25.45 18.71 -36.06
N GLY A 531 -24.72 19.45 -36.90
CA GLY A 531 -23.84 20.55 -36.49
C GLY A 531 -22.39 20.39 -36.99
N VAL A 532 -21.44 20.39 -36.05
CA VAL A 532 -20.00 20.34 -36.34
C VAL A 532 -19.45 18.93 -36.12
N ILE A 533 -18.57 18.50 -37.02
CA ILE A 533 -17.82 17.27 -36.89
C ILE A 533 -16.33 17.60 -36.84
N GLU A 534 -15.65 17.12 -35.79
CA GLU A 534 -14.20 17.22 -35.66
C GLU A 534 -13.57 15.86 -35.35
N GLY A 535 -12.31 15.69 -35.74
CA GLY A 535 -11.54 14.50 -35.45
C GLY A 535 -10.05 14.73 -35.63
N PHE A 536 -9.25 13.82 -35.06
CA PHE A 536 -7.80 13.89 -35.13
C PHE A 536 -7.23 12.73 -35.94
N GLY A 537 -6.25 13.02 -36.79
CA GLY A 537 -5.47 12.02 -37.51
C GLY A 537 -4.00 12.12 -37.13
N LEU A 538 -3.40 11.03 -36.65
CA LEU A 538 -1.95 10.94 -36.49
C LEU A 538 -1.29 10.88 -37.86
N THR A 539 -0.36 11.77 -38.15
CA THR A 539 0.29 11.87 -39.47
C THR A 539 1.10 10.61 -39.81
N ALA A 540 1.72 10.01 -38.80
CA ALA A 540 2.54 8.80 -38.90
C ALA A 540 1.75 7.52 -39.22
N LEU A 541 0.44 7.47 -38.97
CA LEU A 541 -0.37 6.30 -39.30
C LEU A 541 -0.69 6.29 -40.81
N PRO A 542 -0.47 5.18 -41.53
CA PRO A 542 -0.74 5.11 -42.97
C PRO A 542 -2.24 5.13 -43.31
N ASN A 543 -3.10 4.92 -42.30
CA ASN A 543 -4.54 4.75 -42.46
C ASN A 543 -5.28 6.08 -42.72
N ALA A 544 -6.51 5.94 -43.19
CA ALA A 544 -7.46 7.03 -43.35
C ALA A 544 -7.92 7.62 -41.99
N ILE A 545 -8.35 8.87 -42.00
CA ILE A 545 -8.88 9.59 -40.85
C ILE A 545 -10.40 9.38 -40.83
N GLN A 546 -10.90 8.70 -39.81
CA GLN A 546 -12.33 8.48 -39.63
C GLN A 546 -12.92 9.58 -38.74
N LEU A 547 -14.00 10.17 -39.22
CA LEU A 547 -14.81 11.15 -38.51
C LEU A 547 -16.17 10.51 -38.26
N SER A 548 -16.56 10.38 -36.99
CA SER A 548 -17.85 9.80 -36.63
C SER A 548 -18.55 10.66 -35.57
N LYS A 549 -19.82 10.98 -35.81
CA LYS A 549 -20.68 11.72 -34.87
C LYS A 549 -22.09 11.17 -34.90
N ALA A 550 -22.75 11.15 -33.75
CA ALA A 550 -24.17 10.86 -33.66
C ALA A 550 -24.95 12.18 -33.53
N ASN A 551 -26.10 12.24 -34.18
CA ASN A 551 -27.17 13.18 -33.88
C ASN A 551 -28.38 12.36 -33.43
N VAL A 552 -28.98 12.67 -32.29
CA VAL A 552 -30.07 11.84 -31.70
C VAL A 552 -31.44 12.29 -32.18
N VAL A 553 -31.57 13.55 -32.60
CA VAL A 553 -32.85 14.18 -33.01
C VAL A 553 -32.64 14.86 -34.36
N ASP A 554 -33.41 14.47 -35.38
CA ASP A 554 -33.46 15.20 -36.65
C ASP A 554 -34.31 16.48 -36.51
N SER A 555 -34.42 17.29 -37.56
CA SER A 555 -35.18 18.56 -37.51
C SER A 555 -36.67 18.37 -37.18
N ASP A 556 -37.19 17.17 -37.40
CA ASP A 556 -38.62 16.85 -37.32
C ASP A 556 -38.95 15.99 -36.07
N GLY A 557 -37.95 15.71 -35.22
CA GLY A 557 -38.10 14.94 -33.97
C GLY A 557 -38.29 13.43 -34.17
N ASN A 558 -38.07 12.91 -35.37
CA ASN A 558 -38.46 11.57 -35.81
C ASN A 558 -37.27 10.63 -36.08
N GLY A 559 -36.21 10.78 -35.28
CA GLY A 559 -35.03 9.90 -35.23
C GLY A 559 -33.81 10.47 -35.93
N GLY A 560 -32.74 10.72 -35.18
CA GLY A 560 -31.47 11.24 -35.71
C GLY A 560 -30.64 10.21 -36.50
N GLY A 561 -29.34 10.45 -36.65
CA GLY A 561 -28.46 9.56 -37.41
C GLY A 561 -27.04 9.47 -36.86
N ILE A 562 -26.38 8.34 -37.09
CA ILE A 562 -24.95 8.15 -36.85
C ILE A 562 -24.23 8.37 -38.17
N TYR A 563 -23.43 9.42 -38.26
CA TYR A 563 -22.72 9.83 -39.46
C TYR A 563 -21.27 9.38 -39.39
N GLU A 564 -20.74 8.91 -40.52
CA GLU A 564 -19.35 8.52 -40.68
C GLU A 564 -18.80 9.08 -42.00
N CYS A 565 -17.63 9.72 -41.90
CA CYS A 565 -16.85 10.17 -43.05
C CYS A 565 -15.42 9.67 -42.91
N LEU A 566 -14.84 9.16 -44.00
CA LEU A 566 -13.47 8.64 -44.05
C LEU A 566 -12.62 9.46 -45.01
N LEU A 567 -11.52 10.02 -44.53
CA LEU A 567 -10.54 10.76 -45.32
C LEU A 567 -9.28 9.94 -45.53
N SER A 568 -9.09 9.43 -46.73
CA SER A 568 -7.88 8.68 -47.09
C SER A 568 -6.72 9.61 -47.41
N LYS A 569 -5.53 9.24 -46.93
CA LYS A 569 -4.27 9.91 -47.24
C LYS A 569 -3.76 9.40 -48.58
N THR A 570 -3.96 10.17 -49.64
CA THR A 570 -3.61 9.76 -51.02
C THR A 570 -2.17 10.14 -51.39
N SER A 571 -1.67 11.26 -50.86
CA SER A 571 -0.27 11.71 -50.95
C SER A 571 0.05 12.55 -49.71
N SER A 572 1.31 12.93 -49.49
CA SER A 572 1.68 13.81 -48.37
C SER A 572 0.98 15.18 -48.41
N THR A 573 0.44 15.61 -49.55
CA THR A 573 -0.24 16.91 -49.74
C THR A 573 -1.72 16.77 -50.13
N THR A 574 -2.26 15.54 -50.13
CA THR A 574 -3.60 15.30 -50.69
C THR A 574 -4.38 14.28 -49.88
N LEU A 575 -5.59 14.65 -49.45
CA LEU A 575 -6.56 13.75 -48.85
C LEU A 575 -7.75 13.54 -49.80
N ARG A 576 -8.50 12.45 -49.64
CA ARG A 576 -9.72 12.19 -50.41
C ARG A 576 -10.84 11.67 -49.51
N ILE A 577 -12.07 12.16 -49.72
CA ILE A 577 -13.26 11.62 -49.07
C ILE A 577 -13.56 10.27 -49.71
N ASP A 578 -13.27 9.17 -49.03
CA ASP A 578 -13.50 7.82 -49.56
C ASP A 578 -14.78 7.19 -49.05
N ASN A 579 -15.31 7.67 -47.91
CA ASN A 579 -16.59 7.24 -47.38
C ASN A 579 -17.33 8.45 -46.80
N ASP A 580 -18.65 8.49 -47.02
CA ASP A 580 -19.59 9.40 -46.39
C ASP A 580 -20.95 8.71 -46.36
N VAL A 581 -21.31 8.22 -45.19
CA VAL A 581 -22.50 7.42 -44.94
C VAL A 581 -23.12 7.82 -43.61
N TYR A 582 -24.40 7.49 -43.44
CA TYR A 582 -25.02 7.55 -42.11
C TYR A 582 -25.99 6.40 -41.91
N PHE A 583 -26.21 6.04 -40.65
CA PHE A 583 -27.29 5.16 -40.25
C PHE A 583 -28.43 6.01 -39.71
N ASP A 584 -29.60 5.93 -40.34
CA ASP A 584 -30.83 6.61 -39.93
C ASP A 584 -31.45 5.84 -38.76
N LEU A 585 -31.52 6.45 -37.58
CA LEU A 585 -32.02 5.81 -36.37
C LEU A 585 -33.54 5.67 -36.40
N GLY A 586 -34.26 6.60 -37.03
CA GLY A 586 -35.73 6.56 -37.14
C GLY A 586 -36.20 5.48 -38.11
N LYS A 587 -35.51 5.34 -39.25
CA LYS A 587 -35.82 4.33 -40.28
C LYS A 587 -35.07 3.01 -40.12
N THR A 588 -34.24 2.89 -39.09
CA THR A 588 -33.38 1.73 -38.78
C THR A 588 -32.65 1.17 -40.01
N SER A 589 -32.17 2.07 -40.87
CA SER A 589 -31.55 1.71 -42.15
C SER A 589 -30.35 2.60 -42.48
N GLY A 590 -29.38 2.05 -43.20
CA GLY A 590 -28.25 2.81 -43.71
C GLY A 590 -28.64 3.69 -44.89
N SER A 591 -27.93 4.80 -45.07
CA SER A 591 -28.09 5.73 -46.19
C SER A 591 -27.78 5.15 -47.56
N GLY A 592 -27.12 3.98 -47.62
CA GLY A 592 -26.40 3.52 -48.80
C GLY A 592 -25.10 4.31 -49.01
N ALA A 593 -24.37 3.98 -50.07
CA ALA A 593 -23.14 4.65 -50.43
C ALA A 593 -23.38 6.12 -50.85
N ASN A 594 -22.39 6.99 -50.62
CA ASN A 594 -22.36 8.37 -51.08
C ASN A 594 -23.50 9.24 -50.52
N ALA A 595 -23.74 9.18 -49.22
CA ALA A 595 -24.74 10.01 -48.56
C ALA A 595 -24.41 11.51 -48.66
N ASN A 596 -23.11 11.83 -48.76
CA ASN A 596 -22.56 13.15 -48.98
C ASN A 596 -23.07 14.17 -47.94
N LYS A 597 -23.20 13.75 -46.68
CA LYS A 597 -23.76 14.56 -45.59
C LYS A 597 -22.68 15.29 -44.81
N VAL A 598 -21.42 14.91 -44.92
CA VAL A 598 -20.30 15.56 -44.25
C VAL A 598 -19.59 16.49 -45.22
N THR A 599 -19.34 17.73 -44.79
CA THR A 599 -18.52 18.71 -45.52
C THR A 599 -17.29 19.02 -44.69
N ILE A 600 -16.09 18.71 -45.18
CA ILE A 600 -14.84 19.11 -44.54
C ILE A 600 -14.60 20.59 -44.83
N THR A 601 -14.39 21.38 -43.78
CA THR A 601 -14.21 22.82 -43.91
C THR A 601 -12.80 23.29 -43.60
N LYS A 602 -12.09 22.61 -42.70
CA LYS A 602 -10.75 23.02 -42.29
C LYS A 602 -9.89 21.88 -41.78
N ILE A 603 -8.61 21.90 -42.15
CA ILE A 603 -7.60 20.95 -41.68
C ILE A 603 -6.40 21.74 -41.16
N MET A 604 -5.97 21.45 -39.94
CA MET A 604 -4.82 22.07 -39.30
C MET A 604 -3.76 21.03 -38.95
N GLY A 605 -2.51 21.31 -39.30
CA GLY A 605 -1.35 20.55 -38.83
C GLY A 605 -0.85 21.09 -37.49
N TRP A 606 -0.51 20.21 -36.56
CA TRP A 606 0.06 20.53 -35.24
C TRP A 606 1.34 19.71 -35.00
N LYS A 607 2.42 20.37 -34.56
CA LYS A 607 3.71 19.75 -34.23
C LYS A 607 4.23 20.23 -32.89
#